data_AF-A0AAX3LWC8-F1
#
_entry.id   AF-A0AAX3LWC8-F1
#
_cell.length_a   1.000
_cell.length_b   1.000
_cell.length_c   1.000
_cell.angle_alpha   90.00
_cell.angle_beta   90.00
_cell.angle_gamma   90.00
#
_symmetry.space_group_name_H-M   'P 1'
#
loop_
_entity.id
_entity.type
_entity.pdbx_description
1 polymer ?
#
loop_
_entity_poly.entity_id
_entity_poly.type
_entity_poly.pdbx_seq_one_letter_code
_entity_poly.pdbx_strand_id
1 'polypeptide(L)'
;MTHRLAPIRARCLAALVLTALPCVALAQTPNTSSSDDAPFNSMAIARDETDDCRVPKPPVDLAETAYLRNGYRAILRILIAEEALASETCTCLLDQFTWDQALTALPRFQTSDNPRLPFNVLELYAQADAFEAQVAEACVK
;
A
#
# COMPACT_ATOMS: atom_id res chain seq x y z
N MET A 1 41.65 23.67 -20.72
CA MET A 1 41.43 22.39 -20.01
C MET A 1 41.02 21.37 -21.05
N THR A 2 41.94 20.47 -21.39
CA THR A 2 41.80 19.49 -22.47
C THR A 2 41.18 18.20 -21.93
N HIS A 3 39.98 17.85 -22.39
CA HIS A 3 39.37 16.56 -22.08
C HIS A 3 40.13 15.45 -22.80
N ARG A 4 40.87 14.64 -22.02
CA ARG A 4 41.51 13.41 -22.50
C ARG A 4 40.49 12.27 -22.45
N LEU A 5 40.18 11.71 -23.61
CA LEU A 5 39.49 10.44 -23.79
C LEU A 5 40.50 9.29 -23.86
N ALA A 6 40.02 8.11 -23.45
CA ALA A 6 40.57 6.75 -23.60
C ALA A 6 41.55 6.26 -22.49
N PRO A 7 41.63 4.93 -22.21
CA PRO A 7 41.22 3.83 -23.09
C PRO A 7 40.42 2.67 -22.47
N ILE A 8 39.61 2.11 -23.36
CA ILE A 8 39.05 0.76 -23.38
C ILE A 8 40.12 -0.27 -22.97
N ARG A 9 39.81 -1.08 -21.96
CA ARG A 9 40.50 -2.35 -21.69
C ARG A 9 39.44 -3.45 -21.56
N ALA A 10 39.00 -3.92 -22.72
CA ALA A 10 38.30 -5.18 -22.86
C ALA A 10 39.26 -6.31 -22.44
N ARG A 11 38.94 -7.00 -21.34
CA ARG A 11 39.71 -8.14 -20.84
C ARG A 11 38.98 -9.44 -21.18
N CYS A 12 39.68 -10.21 -22.01
CA CYS A 12 39.77 -11.67 -22.09
C CYS A 12 38.47 -12.50 -21.95
N LEU A 13 38.09 -13.09 -23.09
CA LEU A 13 37.29 -14.30 -23.20
C LEU A 13 37.84 -15.42 -22.31
N ALA A 14 37.02 -15.91 -21.38
CA ALA A 14 37.17 -17.22 -20.79
C ALA A 14 36.15 -18.15 -21.45
N ALA A 15 36.66 -19.17 -22.13
CA ALA A 15 35.87 -20.26 -22.69
C ALA A 15 35.50 -21.24 -21.57
N LEU A 16 34.25 -21.69 -21.53
CA LEU A 16 33.91 -22.98 -20.94
C LEU A 16 32.71 -23.61 -21.66
N VAL A 17 32.98 -24.84 -22.07
CA VAL A 17 32.23 -25.71 -22.97
C VAL A 17 30.81 -25.98 -22.44
N LEU A 18 29.82 -25.76 -23.31
CA LEU A 18 28.45 -26.23 -23.14
C LEU A 18 28.44 -27.76 -23.22
N THR A 19 28.39 -28.45 -22.09
CA THR A 19 27.96 -29.85 -22.06
C THR A 19 26.43 -29.86 -21.94
N ALA A 20 25.77 -30.04 -23.08
CA ALA A 20 24.34 -30.32 -23.13
C ALA A 20 24.10 -31.70 -22.50
N LEU A 21 23.68 -31.72 -21.24
CA LEU A 21 23.13 -32.90 -20.58
C LEU A 21 21.62 -32.91 -20.87
N PRO A 22 21.08 -33.83 -21.69
CA PRO A 22 19.65 -34.03 -21.73
C PRO A 22 19.26 -34.76 -20.45
N CYS A 23 19.07 -34.01 -19.37
CA CYS A 23 18.20 -34.45 -18.30
C CYS A 23 16.80 -34.53 -18.89
N VAL A 24 16.42 -35.72 -19.36
CA VAL A 24 15.03 -36.07 -19.60
C VAL A 24 14.36 -36.01 -18.22
N ALA A 25 13.89 -34.82 -17.85
CA ALA A 25 12.93 -34.68 -16.78
C ALA A 25 11.69 -35.44 -17.27
N LEU A 26 11.41 -36.58 -16.65
CA LEU A 26 10.07 -37.14 -16.66
C LEU A 26 9.15 -36.03 -16.15
N ALA A 27 8.46 -35.37 -17.07
CA ALA A 27 7.32 -34.54 -16.75
C ALA A 27 6.29 -35.50 -16.14
N GLN A 28 6.35 -35.66 -14.83
CA GLN A 28 5.19 -36.13 -14.08
C GLN A 28 4.15 -35.05 -14.35
N THR A 29 3.20 -35.36 -15.24
CA THR A 29 1.98 -34.58 -15.31
C THR A 29 1.44 -34.53 -13.89
N PRO A 30 1.31 -33.34 -13.27
CA PRO A 30 0.55 -33.25 -12.05
C PRO A 30 -0.81 -33.83 -12.41
N ASN A 31 -1.16 -34.96 -11.80
CA ASN A 31 -2.53 -35.43 -11.82
C ASN A 31 -3.29 -34.47 -10.89
N THR A 32 -3.48 -33.24 -11.33
CA THR A 32 -4.48 -32.36 -10.77
C THR A 32 -5.79 -33.01 -11.17
N SER A 33 -6.23 -33.97 -10.35
CA SER A 33 -7.65 -34.16 -10.19
C SER A 33 -8.17 -32.78 -9.82
N SER A 34 -9.04 -32.23 -10.67
CA SER A 34 -9.79 -31.03 -10.31
C SER A 34 -10.48 -31.41 -9.01
N SER A 35 -9.99 -30.87 -7.89
CA SER A 35 -10.67 -31.01 -6.60
C SER A 35 -11.88 -30.09 -6.69
N ASP A 36 -12.86 -30.51 -7.49
CA ASP A 36 -14.13 -29.80 -7.69
C ASP A 36 -14.97 -29.77 -6.40
N ASP A 37 -14.51 -30.41 -5.33
CA ASP A 37 -15.18 -30.55 -4.04
C ASP A 37 -14.39 -29.98 -2.84
N ALA A 38 -13.29 -29.24 -3.04
CA ALA A 38 -12.69 -28.49 -1.93
C ALA A 38 -13.50 -27.18 -1.72
N PRO A 39 -14.35 -27.06 -0.69
CA PRO A 39 -15.01 -25.78 -0.41
C PRO A 39 -13.93 -24.73 -0.18
N PHE A 40 -14.17 -23.50 -0.67
CA PHE A 40 -13.34 -22.35 -0.36
C PHE A 40 -13.37 -22.12 1.15
N ASN A 41 -12.41 -22.71 1.87
CA ASN A 41 -12.19 -22.43 3.26
C ASN A 41 -11.61 -21.02 3.34
N SER A 42 -12.43 -20.08 3.80
CA SER A 42 -11.97 -18.72 4.06
C SER A 42 -10.91 -18.79 5.16
N MET A 43 -9.68 -18.38 4.86
CA MET A 43 -8.65 -18.12 5.87
C MET A 43 -9.12 -16.91 6.68
N ALA A 44 -9.82 -17.17 7.78
CA ALA A 44 -10.13 -16.14 8.76
C ALA A 44 -8.81 -15.71 9.42
N ILE A 45 -8.25 -14.59 8.97
CA ILE A 45 -7.12 -13.95 9.63
C ILE A 45 -7.64 -13.47 10.99
N ALA A 46 -7.03 -13.95 12.07
CA ALA A 46 -7.31 -13.43 13.40
C ALA A 46 -7.15 -11.92 13.36
N ARG A 47 -8.19 -11.20 13.77
CA ARG A 47 -8.12 -9.75 13.87
C ARG A 47 -7.05 -9.46 14.91
N ASP A 48 -5.96 -8.81 14.52
CA ASP A 48 -5.07 -8.21 15.50
C ASP A 48 -5.95 -7.41 16.45
N GLU A 49 -5.69 -7.61 17.74
CA GLU A 49 -6.43 -7.10 18.88
C GLU A 49 -6.94 -5.69 18.56
N THR A 50 -8.22 -5.46 18.78
CA THR A 50 -8.94 -4.25 18.33
C THR A 50 -8.12 -3.01 18.60
N ASP A 51 -7.41 -2.56 17.57
CA ASP A 51 -6.81 -1.24 17.53
C ASP A 51 -7.98 -0.27 17.48
N ASP A 52 -8.45 0.12 18.66
CA ASP A 52 -9.58 1.02 18.87
C ASP A 52 -9.34 2.38 18.20
N CYS A 53 -8.09 2.67 17.81
CA CYS A 53 -7.69 3.87 17.09
C CYS A 53 -7.65 3.71 15.58
N ARG A 54 -7.92 2.51 15.06
CA ARG A 54 -7.97 2.28 13.62
C ARG A 54 -9.23 2.89 13.01
N VAL A 55 -9.04 3.79 12.04
CA VAL A 55 -10.14 4.38 11.27
C VAL A 55 -11.08 3.29 10.72
N PRO A 56 -12.39 3.34 11.00
CA PRO A 56 -13.31 2.27 10.65
C PRO A 56 -13.55 2.18 9.13
N LYS A 57 -14.31 1.16 8.73
CA LYS A 57 -14.81 1.08 7.35
C LYS A 57 -15.76 2.27 7.10
N PRO A 58 -15.64 2.97 5.95
CA PRO A 58 -16.52 4.10 5.63
C PRO A 58 -17.99 3.64 5.50
N PRO A 59 -18.96 4.44 5.96
CA PRO A 59 -20.38 4.22 5.74
C PRO A 59 -20.69 4.06 4.24
N VAL A 60 -21.65 3.20 3.91
CA VAL A 60 -21.98 2.89 2.50
C VAL A 60 -22.60 4.08 1.77
N ASP A 61 -23.27 4.94 2.50
CA ASP A 61 -23.95 6.16 2.08
C ASP A 61 -23.03 7.40 2.05
N LEU A 62 -21.78 7.28 2.53
CA LEU A 62 -20.81 8.37 2.52
C LEU A 62 -20.51 8.89 1.11
N ALA A 63 -20.41 7.99 0.13
CA ALA A 63 -20.16 8.33 -1.27
C ALA A 63 -20.60 7.21 -2.21
N GLU A 64 -20.90 7.56 -3.47
CA GLU A 64 -21.46 6.67 -4.48
C GLU A 64 -20.59 5.41 -4.71
N THR A 65 -19.27 5.58 -4.80
CA THR A 65 -18.37 4.48 -5.17
C THR A 65 -17.46 4.07 -4.01
N ALA A 66 -17.06 2.80 -4.02
CA ALA A 66 -16.05 2.31 -3.08
C ALA A 66 -14.72 3.06 -3.23
N TYR A 67 -14.38 3.49 -4.45
CA TYR A 67 -13.20 4.31 -4.72
C TYR A 67 -13.20 5.61 -3.90
N LEU A 68 -14.30 6.37 -3.98
CA LEU A 68 -14.45 7.62 -3.24
C LEU A 68 -14.40 7.37 -1.73
N ARG A 69 -15.19 6.39 -1.24
CA ARG A 69 -15.20 6.03 0.18
C ARG A 69 -13.82 5.61 0.71
N ASN A 70 -13.06 4.86 -0.08
CA ASN A 70 -11.70 4.45 0.28
C ASN A 70 -10.74 5.63 0.32
N GLY A 71 -10.87 6.58 -0.60
CA GLY A 71 -10.11 7.83 -0.58
C GLY A 71 -10.45 8.69 0.64
N TYR A 72 -11.72 8.86 0.99
CA TYR A 72 -12.12 9.57 2.21
C TYR A 72 -11.60 8.90 3.48
N ARG A 73 -11.55 7.56 3.52
CA ARG A 73 -10.90 6.83 4.62
C ARG A 73 -9.41 7.16 4.71
N ALA A 74 -8.69 7.21 3.59
CA ALA A 74 -7.28 7.59 3.60
C ALA A 74 -7.06 9.05 4.02
N ILE A 75 -7.90 9.98 3.55
CA ILE A 75 -7.87 11.38 3.98
C ILE A 75 -8.11 11.49 5.50
N LEU A 76 -9.10 10.77 6.05
CA LEU A 76 -9.37 10.79 7.48
C LEU A 76 -8.17 10.29 8.31
N ARG A 77 -7.49 9.24 7.84
CA ARG A 77 -6.24 8.75 8.45
C ARG A 77 -5.15 9.81 8.44
N ILE A 78 -4.95 10.48 7.31
CA ILE A 78 -3.98 11.57 7.18
C ILE A 78 -4.29 12.69 8.17
N LEU A 79 -5.53 13.16 8.24
CA LEU A 79 -5.93 14.24 9.15
C LEU A 79 -5.67 13.90 10.62
N ILE A 80 -6.01 12.69 11.04
CA ILE A 80 -5.77 12.21 12.42
C ILE A 80 -4.27 12.16 12.71
N ALA A 81 -3.47 11.61 11.79
CA ALA A 81 -2.03 11.48 11.99
C ALA A 81 -1.32 12.85 11.96
N GLU A 82 -1.74 13.77 11.09
CA GLU A 82 -1.28 15.16 11.07
C GLU A 82 -1.55 15.85 12.41
N GLU A 83 -2.76 15.70 12.97
CA GLU A 83 -3.11 16.27 14.28
C GLU A 83 -2.29 15.64 15.41
N ALA A 84 -2.09 14.32 15.38
CA ALA A 84 -1.27 13.65 16.38
C ALA A 84 0.18 14.17 16.37
N LEU A 85 0.76 14.38 15.19
CA LEU A 85 2.09 14.97 15.05
C LEU A 85 2.13 16.44 15.47
N ALA A 86 1.12 17.24 15.10
CA ALA A 86 1.04 18.66 15.41
C ALA A 86 0.81 18.95 16.90
N SER A 87 0.03 18.11 17.58
CA SER A 87 -0.24 18.20 19.02
C SER A 87 0.74 17.40 19.87
N GLU A 88 1.70 16.69 19.24
CA GLU A 88 2.66 15.80 19.88
C GLU A 88 1.99 14.78 20.83
N THR A 89 0.77 14.34 20.50
CA THR A 89 0.02 13.39 21.31
C THR A 89 0.12 11.97 20.77
N CYS A 90 0.20 11.02 21.69
CA CYS A 90 0.20 9.58 21.41
C CYS A 90 -1.11 8.91 21.77
N THR A 91 -2.14 9.70 22.07
CA THR A 91 -3.48 9.19 22.39
C THR A 91 -4.30 8.97 21.14
N CYS A 92 -5.31 8.11 21.26
CA CYS A 92 -6.36 7.99 20.25
C CYS A 92 -7.04 9.33 20.00
N LEU A 93 -7.11 9.78 18.75
CA LEU A 93 -7.85 11.00 18.35
C LEU A 93 -9.09 10.68 17.49
N LEU A 94 -9.40 9.41 17.27
CA LEU A 94 -10.44 9.00 16.33
C LEU A 94 -11.81 9.60 16.66
N ASP A 95 -12.11 9.84 17.94
CA ASP A 95 -13.36 10.45 18.43
C ASP A 95 -13.50 11.96 18.12
N GLN A 96 -12.40 12.62 17.75
CA GLN A 96 -12.36 14.03 17.39
C GLN A 96 -12.52 14.27 15.88
N PHE A 97 -12.54 13.19 15.10
CA PHE A 97 -12.57 13.24 13.64
C PHE A 97 -13.80 12.57 13.05
N THR A 98 -14.35 13.19 12.02
CA THR A 98 -15.60 12.81 11.36
C THR A 98 -15.41 12.66 9.86
N TRP A 99 -16.31 11.93 9.21
CA TRP A 99 -16.30 11.79 7.76
C TRP A 99 -16.49 13.13 7.03
N ASP A 100 -17.22 14.08 7.61
CA ASP A 100 -17.44 15.41 7.04
C ASP A 100 -16.14 16.25 6.99
N GLN A 101 -15.23 16.06 7.95
CA GLN A 101 -13.91 16.68 7.89
C GLN A 101 -13.09 16.11 6.73
N ALA A 102 -13.17 14.80 6.46
CA ALA A 102 -12.50 14.21 5.29
C ALA A 102 -13.09 14.72 3.96
N LEU A 103 -14.42 14.88 3.89
CA LEU A 103 -15.10 15.48 2.73
C LEU A 103 -14.65 16.94 2.52
N THR A 104 -14.60 17.72 3.60
CA THR A 104 -14.18 19.13 3.58
C THR A 104 -12.71 19.28 3.16
N ALA A 105 -11.86 18.34 3.57
CA ALA A 105 -10.44 18.33 3.24
C ALA A 105 -10.13 17.88 1.80
N LEU A 106 -11.11 17.33 1.06
CA LEU A 106 -10.94 16.82 -0.30
C LEU A 106 -10.08 17.72 -1.21
N PRO A 107 -10.30 19.05 -1.28
CA PRO A 107 -9.55 19.91 -2.20
C PRO A 107 -8.03 19.91 -1.97
N ARG A 108 -7.55 19.60 -0.75
CA ARG A 108 -6.11 19.48 -0.43
C ARG A 108 -5.44 18.32 -1.16
N PHE A 109 -6.23 17.32 -1.53
CA PHE A 109 -5.79 16.03 -2.06
C PHE A 109 -6.22 15.81 -3.51
N GLN A 110 -6.91 16.79 -4.10
CA GLN A 110 -7.44 16.68 -5.44
C GLN A 110 -6.32 16.75 -6.48
N THR A 111 -6.24 15.74 -7.35
CA THR A 111 -5.30 15.66 -8.47
C THR A 111 -5.99 15.78 -9.83
N SER A 112 -7.32 15.81 -9.84
CA SER A 112 -8.15 15.82 -11.06
C SER A 112 -9.51 16.48 -10.82
N ASP A 113 -10.02 17.17 -11.85
CA ASP A 113 -11.37 17.76 -11.84
C ASP A 113 -12.48 16.74 -12.11
N ASN A 114 -12.14 15.47 -12.37
CA ASN A 114 -13.14 14.42 -12.57
C ASN A 114 -13.80 14.06 -11.22
N PRO A 115 -15.10 14.32 -11.02
CA PRO A 115 -15.77 14.06 -9.74
C PRO A 115 -15.80 12.57 -9.35
N ARG A 116 -15.61 11.65 -10.31
CA ARG A 116 -15.53 10.21 -10.04
C ARG A 116 -14.12 9.71 -9.72
N LEU A 117 -13.09 10.49 -10.09
CA LEU A 117 -11.68 10.17 -9.88
C LEU A 117 -10.91 11.43 -9.44
N PRO A 118 -11.26 12.06 -8.30
CA PRO A 118 -10.72 13.36 -7.93
C PRO A 118 -9.28 13.29 -7.38
N PHE A 119 -8.82 12.12 -6.91
CA PHE A 119 -7.51 11.91 -6.27
C PHE A 119 -6.92 10.57 -6.68
N ASN A 120 -5.65 10.29 -6.35
CA ASN A 120 -5.09 8.94 -6.46
C ASN A 120 -5.20 8.21 -5.10
N VAL A 121 -6.13 7.25 -5.00
CA VAL A 121 -6.34 6.49 -3.74
C VAL A 121 -5.07 5.80 -3.26
N LEU A 122 -4.26 5.22 -4.15
CA LEU A 122 -3.04 4.50 -3.73
C LEU A 122 -2.02 5.44 -3.11
N GLU A 123 -1.86 6.64 -3.67
CA GLU A 123 -0.98 7.67 -3.12
C GLU A 123 -1.50 8.17 -1.77
N LEU A 124 -2.81 8.33 -1.60
CA LEU A 124 -3.39 8.72 -0.31
C LEU A 124 -3.14 7.67 0.77
N TYR A 125 -3.24 6.38 0.43
CA TYR A 125 -2.92 5.31 1.38
C TYR A 125 -1.43 5.31 1.74
N ALA A 126 -0.54 5.45 0.75
CA ALA A 126 0.89 5.54 1.01
C ALA A 126 1.25 6.75 1.90
N GLN A 127 0.59 7.89 1.68
CA GLN A 127 0.76 9.09 2.49
C GLN A 127 0.23 8.89 3.92
N ALA A 128 -0.94 8.28 4.08
CA ALA A 128 -1.49 7.94 5.40
C ALA A 128 -0.54 7.02 6.18
N ASP A 129 -0.05 5.95 5.55
CA ASP A 129 0.87 5.00 6.16
C ASP A 129 2.19 5.67 6.58
N ALA A 130 2.69 6.62 5.78
CA ALA A 130 3.90 7.38 6.11
C ALA A 130 3.70 8.33 7.32
N PHE A 131 2.54 8.96 7.46
CA PHE A 131 2.25 9.77 8.66
C PHE A 131 2.02 8.91 9.90
N GLU A 132 1.29 7.80 9.77
CA GLU A 132 1.08 6.86 10.88
C GLU A 132 2.41 6.26 11.36
N ALA A 133 3.35 5.96 10.45
CA ALA A 133 4.70 5.55 10.81
C ALA A 133 5.46 6.63 11.60
N GLN A 134 5.37 7.90 11.18
CA GLN A 134 5.97 9.01 11.92
C GLN A 134 5.36 9.17 13.31
N VAL A 135 4.04 9.02 13.46
CA VAL A 135 3.37 9.02 14.76
C VAL A 135 3.90 7.88 15.62
N ALA A 136 3.99 6.66 15.07
CA ALA A 136 4.50 5.51 15.79
C ALA A 136 5.96 5.73 16.27
N GLU A 137 6.83 6.26 15.41
CA GLU A 137 8.21 6.60 15.78
C GLU A 137 8.28 7.68 16.88
N ALA A 138 7.43 8.70 16.81
CA ALA A 138 7.38 9.77 17.81
C ALA A 138 6.93 9.29 19.20
N CYS A 139 6.09 8.24 19.23
CA CYS A 139 5.44 7.72 20.43
C CYS A 139 6.18 6.57 21.13
N VAL A 140 7.28 6.07 20.56
CA VAL A 140 8.12 5.00 21.13
C VAL A 140 9.21 5.54 22.09
N LYS A 141 9.11 6.80 22.52
CA LYS A 141 10.09 7.45 23.40
C LYS A 141 10.04 6.97 24.86
#